data_AF-A0A7S0R3C0-F1
#
_entry.id   AF-A0A7S0R3C0-F1
#
_cell.length_a   1.000
_cell.length_b   1.000
_cell.length_c   1.000
_cell.angle_alpha   90.00
_cell.angle_beta   90.00
_cell.angle_gamma   90.00
#
_symmetry.space_group_name_H-M   'P 1'
#
loop_
_entity.id
_entity.type
_entity.pdbx_description
1 polymer ?
#
loop_
_entity_poly.entity_id
_entity_poly.type
_entity_poly.pdbx_seq_one_letter_code
_entity_poly.pdbx_strand_id
1 'polypeptide(L)'
;GGSSDDSGADEAAPDASLRLVYRVPKSLYQQLPTEDISHSFDTCAVVGNSGTLLKRGMGEEIDNHTAVVRINNAPLKRFAADVGTRTTLSLVNQHWARELADQRVSLLHRDAQVLAF
;
A
#
# COMPACT_ATOMS: atom_id res chain seq x y z
N GLY A 1 -25.47 -39.96 -48.89
CA GLY A 1 -24.74 -40.35 -47.67
C GLY A 1 -23.49 -39.51 -47.60
N GLY A 2 -23.22 -38.91 -46.45
CA GLY A 2 -22.14 -37.94 -46.22
C GLY A 2 -22.61 -36.50 -46.54
N SER A 3 -22.37 -35.48 -45.72
CA SER A 3 -21.44 -35.38 -44.58
C SER A 3 -21.95 -34.37 -43.56
N SER A 4 -21.70 -34.69 -42.29
CA SER A 4 -22.02 -33.90 -41.10
C SER A 4 -21.16 -32.64 -41.04
N ASP A 5 -21.81 -31.52 -40.74
CA ASP A 5 -21.21 -30.34 -40.12
C ASP A 5 -20.68 -30.71 -38.73
N ASP A 6 -19.43 -30.36 -38.43
CA ASP A 6 -19.01 -29.79 -37.14
C ASP A 6 -17.54 -29.36 -37.26
N SER A 7 -17.29 -28.06 -37.17
CA SER A 7 -15.95 -27.54 -36.98
C SER A 7 -16.10 -26.38 -36.01
N GLY A 8 -16.00 -26.74 -34.74
CA GLY A 8 -16.04 -25.85 -33.60
C GLY A 8 -15.16 -24.63 -33.82
N ALA A 9 -15.70 -23.48 -33.43
CA ALA A 9 -14.91 -22.28 -33.25
C ALA A 9 -13.80 -22.61 -32.23
N ASP A 10 -12.55 -22.49 -32.68
CA ASP A 10 -11.38 -22.47 -31.80
C ASP A 10 -11.55 -21.32 -30.80
N GLU A 11 -12.06 -21.62 -29.59
CA GLU A 11 -11.87 -20.75 -28.45
C GLU A 11 -10.37 -20.70 -28.17
N ALA A 12 -9.74 -19.61 -28.60
CA ALA A 12 -8.35 -19.33 -28.31
C ALA A 12 -8.15 -19.31 -26.78
N ALA A 13 -7.41 -20.30 -26.29
CA ALA A 13 -6.95 -20.34 -24.90
C ALA A 13 -6.18 -19.05 -24.56
N PRO A 14 -6.34 -18.50 -23.34
CA PRO A 14 -5.63 -17.28 -22.95
C PRO A 14 -4.11 -17.49 -23.00
N ASP A 15 -3.41 -16.53 -23.60
CA ASP A 15 -1.96 -16.51 -23.76
C ASP A 15 -1.25 -16.59 -22.40
N ALA A 16 -0.63 -17.74 -22.14
CA ALA A 16 0.12 -18.06 -20.93
C ALA A 16 1.47 -17.33 -20.81
N SER A 17 1.79 -16.36 -21.69
CA SER A 17 3.10 -15.71 -21.76
C SER A 17 3.17 -14.27 -21.22
N LEU A 18 2.16 -13.79 -20.50
CA LEU A 18 2.23 -12.53 -19.74
C LEU A 18 3.22 -12.64 -18.57
N ARG A 19 4.52 -12.54 -18.86
CA ARG A 19 5.56 -12.30 -17.86
C ARG A 19 5.46 -10.87 -17.36
N LEU A 20 5.04 -10.72 -16.11
CA LEU A 20 5.03 -9.44 -15.43
C LEU A 20 6.47 -9.01 -15.13
N VAL A 21 7.00 -8.04 -15.87
CA VAL A 21 8.34 -7.47 -15.63
C VAL A 21 8.20 -6.18 -14.83
N TYR A 22 8.63 -6.21 -13.56
CA TYR A 22 8.67 -5.02 -12.71
C TYR A 22 9.99 -4.27 -12.90
N ARG A 23 9.91 -3.03 -13.39
CA ARG A 23 11.05 -2.12 -13.45
C ARG A 23 11.12 -1.28 -12.17
N VAL A 24 12.11 -1.55 -11.33
CA VAL A 24 12.42 -0.74 -10.15
C VAL A 24 13.34 0.42 -10.57
N PRO A 25 12.90 1.68 -10.44
CA PRO A 25 13.76 2.83 -10.73
C PRO A 25 15.00 2.84 -9.85
N LYS A 26 16.14 3.29 -10.40
CA LYS A 26 17.38 3.43 -9.63
C LYS A 26 17.20 4.35 -8.41
N SER A 27 16.37 5.40 -8.55
CA SER A 27 16.02 6.31 -7.45
C SER A 27 15.40 5.60 -6.26
N LEU A 28 14.54 4.59 -6.51
CA LEU A 28 13.91 3.79 -5.46
C LEU A 28 14.88 2.75 -4.88
N TYR A 29 15.65 2.06 -5.73
CA TYR A 29 16.62 1.06 -5.28
C TYR A 29 17.68 1.65 -4.35
N GLN A 30 18.15 2.87 -4.64
CA GLN A 30 19.14 3.58 -3.82
C GLN A 30 18.61 4.01 -2.45
N GLN A 31 17.30 3.94 -2.21
CA GLN A 31 16.68 4.28 -0.93
C GLN A 31 16.41 3.06 -0.06
N LEU A 32 16.67 1.84 -0.57
CA LEU A 32 16.45 0.63 0.21
C LEU A 32 17.45 0.51 1.36
N PRO A 33 17.02 0.02 2.54
CA PRO A 33 17.93 -0.27 3.63
C PRO A 33 18.87 -1.42 3.23
N THR A 34 20.05 -1.45 3.83
CA THR A 34 21.03 -2.54 3.63
C THR A 34 20.67 -3.81 4.40
N GLU A 35 19.81 -3.70 5.40
CA GLU A 35 19.38 -4.80 6.28
C GLU A 35 17.86 -4.75 6.46
N ASP A 36 17.27 -5.92 6.69
CA ASP A 36 15.86 -6.03 7.00
C ASP A 36 15.57 -5.44 8.38
N ILE A 37 14.47 -4.72 8.46
CA ILE A 37 14.05 -4.09 9.70
C ILE A 37 13.20 -5.11 10.47
N SER A 38 13.59 -5.37 11.72
CA SER A 38 12.83 -6.20 12.63
C SER A 38 12.32 -5.38 13.81
N HIS A 39 11.01 -5.34 13.98
CA HIS A 39 10.35 -4.68 15.10
C HIS A 39 9.36 -5.63 15.78
N SER A 40 9.25 -5.52 17.11
CA SER A 40 8.23 -6.18 17.92
C SER A 40 7.41 -5.10 18.62
N PHE A 41 6.09 -5.26 18.59
CA PHE A 41 5.12 -4.31 19.14
C PHE A 41 4.09 -5.07 19.97
N ASP A 42 3.72 -4.54 21.13
CA ASP A 42 2.76 -5.17 22.04
C ASP A 42 1.32 -5.08 21.49
N THR A 43 0.98 -3.93 20.91
CA THR A 43 -0.32 -3.67 20.31
C THR A 43 -0.19 -2.89 19.00
N CYS A 44 -1.00 -3.26 18.01
CA CYS A 44 -0.96 -2.66 16.68
C CYS A 44 -2.34 -2.18 16.24
N ALA A 45 -2.46 -0.92 15.85
CA ALA A 45 -3.60 -0.40 15.09
C ALA A 45 -3.25 -0.39 13.60
N VAL A 46 -4.00 -1.13 12.78
CA VAL A 46 -3.88 -1.10 11.31
C VAL A 46 -5.02 -0.26 10.75
N VAL A 47 -4.68 0.93 10.24
CA VAL A 47 -5.66 1.93 9.83
C VAL A 47 -5.70 2.05 8.31
N GLY A 48 -6.78 1.53 7.71
CA GLY A 48 -7.08 1.71 6.30
C GLY A 48 -7.63 3.11 5.97
N ASN A 49 -8.04 3.31 4.72
CA ASN A 49 -8.46 4.63 4.21
C ASN A 49 -9.99 4.73 3.97
N SER A 50 -10.77 3.82 4.53
CA SER A 50 -12.22 3.81 4.34
C SER A 50 -12.88 5.01 5.00
N GLY A 51 -13.83 5.64 4.29
CA GLY A 51 -14.66 6.72 4.84
C GLY A 51 -15.53 6.31 6.03
N THR A 52 -15.65 5.00 6.31
CA THR A 52 -16.37 4.49 7.50
C THR A 52 -15.74 4.89 8.82
N LEU A 53 -14.48 5.33 8.80
CA LEU A 53 -13.77 5.87 9.97
C LEU A 53 -14.27 7.27 10.36
N LEU A 54 -14.88 8.01 9.44
CA LEU A 54 -15.30 9.39 9.69
C LEU A 54 -16.45 9.45 10.71
N LYS A 55 -16.41 10.47 11.58
CA LYS A 55 -17.37 10.71 12.67
C LYS A 55 -17.46 9.58 13.68
N ARG A 56 -16.41 8.75 13.80
CA ARG A 56 -16.32 7.67 14.78
C ARG A 56 -15.59 8.08 16.05
N GLY A 57 -14.77 9.13 16.01
CA GLY A 57 -14.05 9.60 17.19
C GLY A 57 -13.00 8.62 17.73
N MET A 58 -12.49 7.71 16.89
CA MET A 58 -11.57 6.64 17.31
C MET A 58 -10.11 7.09 17.39
N GLY A 59 -9.82 8.38 17.18
CA GLY A 59 -8.44 8.85 17.02
C GLY A 59 -7.55 8.58 18.24
N GLU A 60 -8.08 8.77 19.44
CA GLU A 60 -7.36 8.49 20.69
C GLU A 60 -7.12 6.99 20.90
N GLU A 61 -8.14 6.15 20.63
CA GLU A 61 -8.02 4.69 20.72
C GLU A 61 -6.95 4.16 19.76
N ILE A 62 -6.92 4.66 18.53
CA ILE A 62 -5.89 4.34 17.54
C ILE A 62 -4.51 4.76 18.06
N ASP A 63 -4.37 6.00 18.51
CA ASP A 63 -3.10 6.56 18.98
C ASP A 63 -2.62 5.92 20.30
N ASN A 64 -3.44 5.14 21.01
CA ASN A 64 -3.04 4.39 22.21
C ASN A 64 -2.29 3.07 21.91
N HIS A 65 -2.23 2.64 20.65
CA HIS A 65 -1.48 1.45 20.28
C HIS A 65 0.04 1.71 20.24
N THR A 66 0.85 0.68 20.52
CA THR A 66 2.32 0.80 20.47
C THR A 66 2.82 1.05 19.05
N ALA A 67 2.18 0.40 18.06
CA ALA A 67 2.36 0.68 16.65
C ALA A 67 1.06 1.14 15.98
N VAL A 68 1.18 2.18 15.15
CA VAL A 68 0.10 2.60 14.25
C VAL A 68 0.58 2.46 12.81
N VAL A 69 -0.07 1.56 12.08
CA VAL A 69 0.25 1.24 10.68
C VAL A 69 -0.76 1.92 9.78
N ARG A 70 -0.28 2.72 8.80
CA ARG A 70 -1.14 3.44 7.84
C ARG A 70 -0.76 3.14 6.41
N ILE A 71 -1.71 3.31 5.50
CA ILE A 71 -1.57 2.86 4.11
C ILE A 71 -1.72 4.04 3.13
N ASN A 72 -0.87 4.10 2.12
CA ASN A 72 -0.95 4.99 0.95
C ASN A 72 -1.01 6.50 1.29
N ASN A 73 -0.13 6.95 2.20
CA ASN A 73 0.10 8.37 2.53
C ASN A 73 -1.19 9.20 2.73
N ALA A 74 -2.15 8.63 3.46
CA ALA A 74 -3.45 9.28 3.70
C ALA A 74 -3.31 10.50 4.63
N PRO A 75 -4.06 11.60 4.37
CA PRO A 75 -3.98 12.81 5.19
C PRO A 75 -4.57 12.61 6.58
N LEU A 76 -3.88 13.11 7.62
CA LEU A 76 -4.33 12.99 9.02
C LEU A 76 -4.90 14.29 9.59
N LYS A 77 -4.27 15.42 9.31
CA LYS A 77 -4.49 16.68 10.05
C LYS A 77 -5.97 17.10 10.17
N ARG A 78 -6.76 16.86 9.12
CA ARG A 78 -8.19 17.22 9.07
C ARG A 78 -9.13 16.15 9.64
N PHE A 79 -8.62 14.96 9.93
CA PHE A 79 -9.37 13.78 10.38
C PHE A 79 -8.86 13.25 11.71
N ALA A 80 -7.96 13.97 12.39
CA ALA A 80 -7.26 13.51 13.59
C ALA A 80 -8.19 13.00 14.70
N ALA A 81 -9.36 13.63 14.88
CA ALA A 81 -10.36 13.18 15.84
C ALA A 81 -10.87 11.74 15.55
N ASP A 82 -10.94 11.37 14.29
CA ASP A 82 -11.47 10.08 13.84
C ASP A 82 -10.38 9.03 13.65
N VAL A 83 -9.21 9.44 13.16
CA VAL A 83 -8.17 8.51 12.71
C VAL A 83 -6.85 8.62 13.46
N GLY A 84 -6.73 9.56 14.40
CA GLY A 84 -5.52 9.79 15.17
C GLY A 84 -4.47 10.60 14.39
N THR A 85 -3.32 10.79 15.04
CA THR A 85 -2.20 11.60 14.55
C THR A 85 -0.89 10.83 14.46
N ARG A 86 -0.78 9.70 15.17
CA ARG A 86 0.43 8.89 15.20
C ARG A 86 0.51 7.99 13.98
N THR A 87 1.74 7.76 13.53
CA THR A 87 2.08 6.74 12.55
C THR A 87 3.47 6.21 12.89
N THR A 88 3.58 4.90 13.06
CA THR A 88 4.86 4.19 13.26
C THR A 88 5.36 3.64 11.93
N LEU A 89 4.47 3.00 11.17
CA LEU A 89 4.77 2.41 9.86
C LEU A 89 3.83 2.97 8.80
N SER A 90 4.39 3.36 7.65
CA SER A 90 3.63 3.79 6.48
C SER A 90 3.84 2.82 5.32
N LEU A 91 2.83 2.00 5.06
CA LEU A 91 2.75 1.09 3.93
C LEU A 91 2.38 1.88 2.68
N VAL A 92 3.19 1.82 1.64
CA VAL A 92 2.94 2.55 0.38
C VAL A 92 3.01 1.60 -0.80
N ASN A 93 2.02 1.69 -1.69
CA ASN A 93 2.08 0.98 -2.96
C ASN A 93 3.15 1.58 -3.90
N GLN A 94 3.41 0.90 -5.01
CA GLN A 94 4.32 1.36 -6.07
C GLN A 94 4.12 2.81 -6.56
N HIS A 95 2.88 3.32 -6.57
CA HIS A 95 2.62 4.69 -7.02
C HIS A 95 3.16 5.70 -6.00
N TRP A 96 2.78 5.54 -4.73
CA TRP A 96 3.25 6.40 -3.64
C TRP A 96 4.75 6.27 -3.40
N ALA A 97 5.31 5.05 -3.51
CA ALA A 97 6.75 4.84 -3.42
C ALA A 97 7.52 5.67 -4.45
N ARG A 98 7.05 5.74 -5.70
CA ARG A 98 7.66 6.56 -6.75
C ARG A 98 7.52 8.06 -6.48
N GLU A 99 6.33 8.52 -6.11
CA GLU A 99 6.10 9.94 -5.84
C GLU A 99 6.94 10.44 -4.66
N LEU A 100 7.12 9.62 -3.62
CA LEU A 100 7.98 9.90 -2.47
C LEU A 100 9.46 9.83 -2.86
N ALA A 101 9.89 8.80 -3.59
CA ALA A 101 11.29 8.62 -3.99
C ALA A 101 11.77 9.72 -4.94
N ASP A 102 10.90 10.20 -5.83
CA ASP A 102 11.18 11.29 -6.75
C ASP A 102 10.97 12.68 -6.11
N GLN A 103 10.64 12.74 -4.80
CA GLN A 103 10.41 13.98 -4.04
C GLN A 103 9.31 14.89 -4.63
N ARG A 104 8.36 14.32 -5.36
CA ARG A 104 7.22 15.06 -5.94
C ARG A 104 6.15 15.39 -4.91
N VAL A 105 6.09 14.56 -3.86
CA VAL A 105 5.23 14.75 -2.70
C VAL A 105 6.03 14.58 -1.42
N SER A 106 5.56 15.21 -0.33
CA SER A 106 6.12 14.97 1.00
C SER A 106 5.41 13.81 1.69
N LEU A 107 6.16 13.04 2.46
CA LEU A 107 5.59 12.07 3.39
C LEU A 107 4.78 12.82 4.46
N LEU A 108 3.49 12.51 4.57
CA LEU A 108 2.61 13.15 5.55
C LEU A 108 2.90 12.65 6.98
N HIS A 109 3.59 11.51 7.09
CA HIS A 109 3.94 10.84 8.34
C HIS A 109 5.47 10.93 8.57
N ARG A 110 5.97 12.11 8.94
CA ARG A 110 7.43 12.40 8.93
C ARG A 110 8.28 11.48 9.83
N ASP A 111 7.69 10.95 10.89
CA ASP A 111 8.38 10.07 11.85
C ASP A 111 8.14 8.58 11.56
N ALA A 112 7.40 8.26 10.49
CA ALA A 112 7.08 6.89 10.14
C ALA A 112 8.17 6.26 9.28
N GLN A 113 8.45 4.99 9.56
CA GLN A 113 9.22 4.17 8.64
C GLN A 113 8.34 3.76 7.45
N VAL A 114 8.86 3.94 6.24
CA VAL A 114 8.13 3.65 5.01
C VAL A 114 8.44 2.24 4.53
N LEU A 115 7.38 1.47 4.25
CA LEU A 115 7.45 0.12 3.69
C LEU A 115 6.78 0.13 2.32
N ALA A 116 7.54 -0.09 1.26
CA ALA A 116 7.05 -0.09 -0.13
C ALA A 116 6.80 -1.52 -0.63
N PHE A 117 5.67 -1.73 -1.34
CA PHE A 117 5.27 -3.01 -1.94
C PHE A 117 4.63 -2.86 -3.33
#